data_AF-A0A7S2DI28-F1
#
_entry.id   AF-A0A7S2DI28-F1
#
_cell.length_a   1.000
_cell.length_b   1.000
_cell.length_c   1.000
_cell.angle_alpha   90.00
_cell.angle_beta   90.00
_cell.angle_gamma   90.00
#
_symmetry.space_group_name_H-M   'P 1'
#
loop_
_entity.id
_entity.type
_entity.pdbx_description
1 polymer ?
#
loop_
_entity_poly.entity_id
_entity_poly.type
_entity_poly.pdbx_seq_one_letter_code
_entity_poly.pdbx_strand_id
1 'polypeptide(L)'
;RNNKNLILDFAGTTFLSPIISLLCPGSFAVKCAVCSALATCQCTYYLSNAEWSICRGLDRFTLISRCATVSEAYANQGGRSLAVLPYTASLTALSAASSAAVMEAVPFIPNVNLQALATTLFPVLGVYLAASASVGKARVEVDAAAATVAAVAIQANSKGQGSGSGKSSGRDEEGVLRPGRRIIELLVLTTKANLRELRNQVRTTFGSAYA
;
A
#
# COMPACT_ATOMS: atom_id res chain seq x y z
N ARG A 1 12.65 -18.01 -17.63
CA ARG A 1 13.38 -18.84 -16.65
C ARG A 1 13.19 -20.29 -17.11
N ASN A 2 14.28 -21.02 -17.37
CA ASN A 2 14.23 -22.30 -18.08
C ASN A 2 13.83 -23.42 -17.09
N ASN A 3 12.63 -23.99 -17.22
CA ASN A 3 12.06 -24.94 -16.23
C ASN A 3 12.89 -26.23 -16.07
N LYS A 4 13.72 -26.58 -17.05
CA LYS A 4 14.56 -27.79 -17.03
C LYS A 4 15.65 -27.77 -15.95
N ASN A 5 16.12 -26.59 -15.56
CA ASN A 5 17.17 -26.47 -14.53
C ASN A 5 16.61 -26.58 -13.10
N LEU A 6 15.29 -26.40 -12.95
CA LEU A 6 14.64 -26.33 -11.64
C LEU A 6 14.60 -27.70 -10.94
N ILE A 7 14.35 -28.77 -11.70
CA ILE A 7 14.36 -30.15 -11.19
C ILE A 7 15.78 -30.57 -10.83
N LEU A 8 16.78 -30.15 -11.62
CA LEU A 8 18.19 -30.46 -11.38
C LEU A 8 18.74 -29.74 -10.14
N ASP A 9 18.38 -28.46 -9.96
CA ASP A 9 18.72 -27.70 -8.75
C ASP A 9 18.01 -28.26 -7.50
N PHE A 10 16.74 -28.66 -7.64
CA PHE A 10 15.98 -29.27 -6.53
C PHE A 10 16.55 -30.64 -6.13
N ALA A 11 16.86 -31.49 -7.11
CA ALA A 11 17.50 -32.77 -6.86
C ALA A 11 18.88 -32.59 -6.21
N GLY A 12 19.73 -31.71 -6.76
CA GLY A 12 21.07 -31.46 -6.24
C GLY A 12 21.09 -30.97 -4.80
N THR A 13 20.13 -30.11 -4.43
CA THR A 13 20.03 -29.56 -3.08
C THR A 13 19.46 -30.56 -2.08
N THR A 14 18.51 -31.40 -2.50
CA THR A 14 17.92 -32.47 -1.68
C THR A 14 18.89 -33.62 -1.40
N PHE A 15 19.73 -34.01 -2.38
CA PHE A 15 20.72 -35.07 -2.20
C PHE A 15 21.95 -34.66 -1.38
N LEU A 16 22.20 -33.36 -1.21
CA LEU A 16 23.36 -32.87 -0.44
C LEU A 16 23.30 -33.32 1.02
N SER A 17 22.13 -33.26 1.66
CA SER A 17 21.95 -33.64 3.07
C SER A 17 22.32 -35.10 3.37
N PRO A 18 21.79 -36.11 2.64
CA PRO A 18 22.15 -37.51 2.87
C PRO A 18 23.62 -37.82 2.53
N ILE A 19 24.22 -37.16 1.53
CA ILE A 19 25.65 -37.36 1.19
C ILE A 19 26.54 -36.86 2.33
N ILE A 20 26.25 -35.68 2.88
CA ILE A 20 27.00 -35.14 4.03
C ILE A 20 26.84 -36.03 5.27
N SER A 21 25.63 -36.55 5.50
CA SER A 21 25.36 -37.49 6.59
C SER A 21 26.15 -38.81 6.45
N LEU A 22 26.31 -39.33 5.23
CA LEU A 22 27.08 -40.55 4.96
C LEU A 22 28.57 -40.42 5.31
N LEU A 23 29.17 -39.26 5.02
CA LEU A 23 30.58 -38.96 5.32
C LEU A 23 30.87 -38.76 6.81
N CYS A 24 29.85 -38.54 7.65
CA CYS A 24 30.04 -38.32 9.07
C CYS A 24 30.39 -39.66 9.78
N PRO A 25 31.52 -39.76 10.50
CA PRO A 25 31.87 -40.97 11.24
C PRO A 25 30.96 -41.15 12.46
N GLY A 26 30.43 -42.35 12.69
CA GLY A 26 29.60 -42.65 13.86
C GLY A 26 28.58 -43.77 13.67
N SER A 27 27.85 -44.07 14.75
CA SER A 27 26.71 -45.01 14.76
C SER A 27 25.59 -44.52 13.83
N PHE A 28 24.80 -45.46 13.29
CA PHE A 28 23.68 -45.18 12.39
C PHE A 28 22.72 -44.11 12.95
N ALA A 29 22.49 -44.12 14.28
CA ALA A 29 21.65 -43.13 14.95
C ALA A 29 22.17 -41.69 14.79
N VAL A 30 23.49 -41.49 14.91
CA VAL A 30 24.13 -40.17 14.76
C VAL A 30 24.03 -39.69 13.32
N LYS A 31 24.20 -40.59 12.33
CA LYS A 31 24.06 -40.26 10.91
C LYS A 31 22.65 -39.79 10.58
N CYS A 32 21.62 -40.50 11.05
CA CYS A 32 20.22 -40.10 10.86
C CYS A 32 19.91 -38.74 11.49
N ALA A 33 20.43 -38.47 12.69
CA ALA A 33 20.26 -37.18 13.37
C ALA A 33 20.93 -36.02 12.60
N VAL A 34 22.12 -36.23 12.04
CA VAL A 34 22.80 -35.22 11.20
C VAL A 34 22.03 -34.99 9.89
N CYS A 35 21.52 -36.05 9.26
CA CYS A 35 20.72 -35.95 8.04
C CYS A 35 19.43 -35.14 8.26
N SER A 36 18.68 -35.42 9.34
CA SER A 36 17.45 -34.71 9.65
C SER A 36 17.70 -33.25 10.00
N ALA A 37 18.80 -32.94 10.72
CA ALA A 37 19.19 -31.58 11.04
C ALA A 37 19.54 -30.76 9.77
N LEU A 38 20.33 -31.33 8.85
CA LEU A 38 20.69 -30.66 7.60
C LEU A 38 19.49 -30.49 6.67
N ALA A 39 18.63 -31.50 6.57
CA ALA A 39 17.39 -31.41 5.77
C ALA A 39 16.46 -30.31 6.32
N THR A 40 16.33 -30.21 7.64
CA THR A 40 15.54 -29.16 8.29
C THR A 40 16.13 -27.77 8.00
N CYS A 41 17.46 -27.62 8.10
CA CYS A 41 18.13 -26.35 7.80
C CYS A 41 17.93 -25.92 6.34
N GLN A 42 18.00 -26.85 5.39
CA GLN A 42 17.72 -26.58 3.98
C GLN A 42 16.25 -26.15 3.78
N CYS A 43 15.30 -26.86 4.39
CA CYS A 43 13.88 -26.54 4.32
C CYS A 43 13.61 -25.11 4.83
N THR A 44 14.14 -24.76 6.01
CA THR A 44 13.99 -23.41 6.58
C THR A 44 14.58 -22.34 5.66
N TYR A 45 15.75 -22.57 5.07
CA TYR A 45 16.35 -21.61 4.13
C TYR A 45 15.45 -21.30 2.94
N TYR A 46 14.88 -22.32 2.28
CA TYR A 46 13.97 -22.11 1.16
C TYR A 46 12.65 -21.48 1.58
N LEU A 47 12.11 -21.89 2.73
CA LEU A 47 10.89 -21.30 3.28
C LEU A 47 11.07 -19.80 3.52
N SER A 48 12.17 -19.39 4.14
CA SER A 48 12.42 -17.98 4.41
C SER A 48 12.71 -17.16 3.14
N ASN A 49 13.28 -17.76 2.11
CA ASN A 49 13.44 -17.09 0.81
C ASN A 49 12.09 -16.88 0.10
N ALA A 50 11.18 -17.85 0.23
CA ALA A 50 9.81 -17.73 -0.26
C ALA A 50 9.05 -16.64 0.51
N GLU A 51 9.12 -16.63 1.85
CA GLU A 51 8.53 -15.59 2.69
C GLU A 51 9.07 -14.20 2.32
N TRP A 52 10.38 -14.05 2.14
CA TRP A 52 10.96 -12.77 1.70
C TRP A 52 10.36 -12.27 0.38
N SER A 53 10.19 -13.18 -0.59
CA SER A 53 9.61 -12.84 -1.89
C SER A 53 8.14 -12.44 -1.76
N ILE A 54 7.37 -13.12 -0.90
CA ILE A 54 5.97 -12.81 -0.62
C ILE A 54 5.84 -11.46 0.09
N CYS A 55 6.62 -11.21 1.14
CA CYS A 55 6.62 -9.93 1.85
C CYS A 55 6.91 -8.76 0.90
N ARG A 56 7.91 -8.91 0.02
CA ARG A 56 8.23 -7.88 -0.98
C ARG A 56 7.11 -7.64 -1.99
N GLY A 57 6.34 -8.68 -2.31
CA GLY A 57 5.12 -8.57 -3.11
C GLY A 57 4.02 -7.82 -2.37
N LEU A 58 3.80 -8.13 -1.09
CA LEU A 58 2.80 -7.48 -0.23
C LEU A 58 3.09 -5.98 -0.03
N ASP A 59 4.34 -5.59 0.14
CA ASP A 59 4.71 -4.17 0.25
C ASP A 59 4.30 -3.38 -1.00
N ARG A 60 4.54 -3.95 -2.18
CA ARG A 60 4.11 -3.35 -3.46
C ARG A 60 2.60 -3.31 -3.60
N PHE A 61 1.92 -4.39 -3.22
CA PHE A 61 0.46 -4.47 -3.25
C PHE A 61 -0.17 -3.42 -2.33
N THR A 62 0.41 -3.19 -1.15
CA THR A 62 -0.05 -2.18 -0.20
C THR A 62 0.02 -0.78 -0.81
N LEU A 63 1.09 -0.46 -1.55
CA LEU A 63 1.20 0.81 -2.27
C LEU A 63 0.15 0.93 -3.38
N ILE A 64 -0.06 -0.12 -4.18
CA ILE A 64 -1.07 -0.13 -5.24
C ILE A 64 -2.48 0.02 -4.66
N SER A 65 -2.78 -0.69 -3.57
CA SER A 65 -4.08 -0.62 -2.88
C SER A 65 -4.35 0.80 -2.37
N ARG A 66 -3.37 1.45 -1.75
CA ARG A 66 -3.49 2.87 -1.34
C ARG A 66 -3.75 3.78 -2.54
N CYS A 67 -3.02 3.62 -3.64
CA CYS A 67 -3.27 4.39 -4.87
C CYS A 67 -4.67 4.13 -5.46
N ALA A 68 -5.14 2.89 -5.44
CA ALA A 68 -6.47 2.51 -5.92
C ALA A 68 -7.57 3.16 -5.07
N THR A 69 -7.46 3.12 -3.74
CA THR A 69 -8.44 3.77 -2.84
C THR A 69 -8.52 5.27 -3.07
N VAL A 70 -7.37 5.92 -3.32
CA VAL A 70 -7.33 7.35 -3.63
C VAL A 70 -7.94 7.63 -5.00
N SER A 71 -7.63 6.81 -6.02
CA SER A 71 -8.23 6.90 -7.35
C SER A 71 -9.75 6.72 -7.32
N GLU A 72 -10.25 5.83 -6.47
CA GLU A 72 -11.70 5.59 -6.32
C GLU A 72 -12.39 6.74 -5.59
N ALA A 73 -11.77 7.30 -4.55
CA ALA A 73 -12.23 8.53 -3.92
C ALA A 73 -12.31 9.68 -4.94
N TYR A 74 -11.31 9.82 -5.82
CA TYR A 74 -11.31 10.80 -6.90
C TYR A 74 -12.39 10.57 -7.94
N ALA A 75 -12.64 9.32 -8.34
CA ALA A 75 -13.69 9.00 -9.28
C ALA A 75 -15.07 9.41 -8.73
N ASN A 76 -15.30 9.15 -7.43
CA ASN A 76 -16.55 9.53 -6.75
C ASN A 76 -16.68 11.04 -6.54
N GLN A 77 -15.58 11.76 -6.26
CA GLN A 77 -15.57 13.22 -6.22
C GLN A 77 -15.80 13.81 -7.62
N GLY A 78 -15.12 13.31 -8.65
CA GLY A 78 -15.26 13.73 -10.03
C GLY A 78 -16.67 13.54 -10.57
N GLY A 79 -17.34 12.43 -10.22
CA GLY A 79 -18.74 12.20 -10.58
C GLY A 79 -19.70 13.28 -10.01
N ARG A 80 -19.42 13.79 -8.82
CA ARG A 80 -20.19 14.90 -8.22
C ARG A 80 -19.84 16.25 -8.85
N SER A 81 -18.56 16.51 -9.13
CA SER A 81 -18.08 17.76 -9.72
C SER A 81 -18.46 17.92 -11.20
N LEU A 82 -18.50 16.81 -11.96
CA LEU A 82 -18.90 16.80 -13.37
C LEU A 82 -20.37 17.19 -13.57
N ALA A 83 -21.23 17.03 -12.56
CA ALA A 83 -22.61 17.50 -12.62
C ALA A 83 -22.72 19.02 -12.40
N VAL A 84 -21.78 19.62 -11.66
CA VAL A 84 -21.85 21.04 -11.26
C VAL A 84 -21.51 21.98 -12.43
N LEU A 85 -20.53 21.65 -13.27
CA LEU A 85 -20.13 22.45 -14.44
C LEU A 85 -21.26 22.64 -15.48
N PRO A 86 -21.96 21.60 -15.97
CA PRO A 86 -23.08 21.76 -16.89
C PRO A 86 -24.29 22.42 -16.22
N TYR A 87 -24.48 22.22 -14.91
CA TYR A 87 -25.52 22.93 -14.15
C TYR A 87 -25.23 24.43 -14.05
N THR A 88 -23.98 24.83 -13.79
CA THR A 88 -23.59 26.25 -13.77
C THR A 88 -23.72 26.89 -15.14
N ALA A 89 -23.25 26.20 -16.20
CA ALA A 89 -23.35 26.69 -17.57
C ALA A 89 -24.81 26.85 -18.05
N SER A 90 -25.68 25.91 -17.68
CA SER A 90 -27.11 26.00 -18.00
C SER A 90 -27.83 27.09 -17.20
N LEU A 91 -27.48 27.31 -15.93
CA LEU A 91 -28.00 28.43 -15.15
C LEU A 91 -27.57 29.80 -15.70
N THR A 92 -26.30 29.97 -16.09
CA THR A 92 -25.86 31.23 -16.72
C THR A 92 -26.56 31.43 -18.07
N ALA A 93 -26.68 30.39 -18.90
CA ALA A 93 -27.43 30.47 -20.15
C ALA A 93 -28.91 30.80 -19.94
N LEU A 94 -29.57 30.19 -18.95
CA LEU A 94 -30.95 30.50 -18.57
C LEU A 94 -31.08 31.96 -18.13
N SER A 95 -30.16 32.46 -17.28
CA SER A 95 -30.19 33.83 -16.78
C SER A 95 -29.97 34.87 -17.89
N ALA A 96 -29.11 34.57 -18.85
CA ALA A 96 -28.88 35.41 -20.03
C ALA A 96 -30.09 35.40 -20.97
N ALA A 97 -30.62 34.21 -21.29
CA ALA A 97 -31.80 34.06 -22.15
C ALA A 97 -33.03 34.75 -21.56
N SER A 98 -33.24 34.62 -20.26
CA SER A 98 -34.38 35.22 -19.58
C SER A 98 -34.21 36.74 -19.38
N SER A 99 -33.00 37.25 -19.19
CA SER A 99 -32.75 38.70 -19.23
C SER A 99 -33.03 39.28 -20.62
N ALA A 100 -32.66 38.57 -21.70
CA ALA A 100 -32.99 38.97 -23.06
C ALA A 100 -34.51 38.95 -23.31
N ALA A 101 -35.21 37.91 -22.86
CA ALA A 101 -36.67 37.80 -22.99
C ALA A 101 -37.41 38.90 -22.21
N VAL A 102 -36.93 39.27 -21.02
CA VAL A 102 -37.51 40.37 -20.24
C VAL A 102 -37.35 41.70 -20.98
N MET A 103 -36.17 41.98 -21.54
CA MET A 103 -35.96 43.21 -22.33
C MET A 103 -36.86 43.30 -23.56
N GLU A 104 -37.23 42.16 -24.15
CA GLU A 104 -38.16 42.10 -25.28
C GLU A 104 -39.64 42.23 -24.84
N ALA A 105 -39.99 41.78 -23.63
CA ALA A 105 -41.34 41.88 -23.08
C ALA A 105 -41.67 43.25 -22.46
N VAL A 106 -40.65 43.99 -22.02
CA VAL A 106 -40.72 45.34 -21.42
C VAL A 106 -41.60 46.35 -22.20
N PRO A 107 -41.57 46.45 -23.53
CA PRO A 107 -42.44 47.39 -24.27
C PRO A 107 -43.93 47.03 -24.27
N PHE A 108 -44.31 45.80 -23.92
CA PHE A 108 -45.72 45.36 -23.91
C PHE A 108 -46.44 45.65 -22.59
N ILE A 109 -45.74 46.19 -21.59
CA ILE A 109 -46.29 46.49 -20.27
C ILE A 109 -46.65 47.99 -20.19
N PRO A 110 -47.95 48.36 -20.09
CA PRO A 110 -48.37 49.77 -20.09
C PRO A 110 -48.09 50.49 -18.76
N ASN A 111 -47.78 49.77 -17.68
CA ASN A 111 -47.55 50.32 -16.35
C ASN A 111 -46.06 50.52 -16.05
N VAL A 112 -45.64 51.77 -15.90
CA VAL A 112 -44.24 52.18 -15.66
C VAL A 112 -43.65 51.56 -14.38
N ASN A 113 -44.45 51.45 -13.31
CA ASN A 113 -44.01 50.85 -12.04
C ASN A 113 -43.70 49.34 -12.18
N LEU A 114 -44.50 48.62 -12.97
CA LEU A 114 -44.28 47.19 -13.23
C LEU A 114 -43.05 46.97 -14.12
N GLN A 115 -42.79 47.90 -15.05
CA GLN A 115 -41.63 47.86 -15.94
C GLN A 115 -40.32 48.07 -15.16
N ALA A 116 -40.28 49.05 -14.25
CA ALA A 116 -39.16 49.28 -13.34
C ALA A 116 -38.93 48.10 -12.38
N LEU A 117 -40.00 47.46 -11.92
CA LEU A 117 -39.92 46.29 -11.06
C LEU A 117 -39.39 45.07 -11.82
N ALA A 118 -39.88 44.78 -13.02
CA ALA A 118 -39.41 43.66 -13.84
C ALA A 118 -37.93 43.79 -14.23
N THR A 119 -37.48 45.00 -14.57
CA THR A 119 -36.08 45.28 -14.96
C THR A 119 -35.11 45.19 -13.80
N THR A 120 -35.56 45.31 -12.55
CA THR A 120 -34.69 45.25 -11.35
C THR A 120 -34.73 43.89 -10.66
N LEU A 121 -35.90 43.27 -10.54
CA LEU A 121 -36.05 41.98 -9.84
C LEU A 121 -35.37 40.84 -10.60
N PHE A 122 -35.45 40.86 -11.93
CA PHE A 122 -34.95 39.77 -12.74
C PHE A 122 -33.41 39.65 -12.71
N PRO A 123 -32.64 40.74 -12.88
CA PRO A 123 -31.18 40.71 -12.71
C PRO A 123 -30.76 40.39 -11.26
N VAL A 124 -31.51 40.86 -10.25
CA VAL A 124 -31.21 40.57 -8.84
C VAL A 124 -31.32 39.07 -8.54
N LEU A 125 -32.37 38.41 -9.03
CA LEU A 125 -32.51 36.96 -8.93
C LEU A 125 -31.41 36.21 -9.69
N GLY A 126 -31.03 36.72 -10.88
CA GLY A 126 -29.91 36.20 -11.65
C GLY A 126 -28.57 36.26 -10.90
N VAL A 127 -28.27 37.39 -10.25
CA VAL A 127 -27.06 37.56 -9.41
C VAL A 127 -27.10 36.62 -8.20
N TYR A 128 -28.25 36.40 -7.58
CA TYR A 128 -28.39 35.49 -6.43
C TYR A 128 -28.14 34.01 -6.83
N LEU A 129 -28.66 33.59 -7.98
CA LEU A 129 -28.41 32.27 -8.55
C LEU A 129 -26.95 32.10 -9.00
N ALA A 130 -26.36 33.13 -9.60
CA ALA A 130 -24.94 33.11 -9.97
C ALA A 130 -24.01 33.06 -8.74
N ALA A 131 -24.34 33.81 -7.68
CA ALA A 131 -23.60 33.81 -6.42
C ALA A 131 -23.65 32.45 -5.71
N SER A 132 -24.82 31.80 -5.65
CA SER A 132 -24.94 30.46 -5.06
C SER A 132 -24.15 29.41 -5.83
N ALA A 133 -24.13 29.52 -7.16
CA ALA A 133 -23.35 28.63 -8.02
C ALA A 133 -21.82 28.84 -7.87
N SER A 134 -21.37 30.08 -7.63
CA SER A 134 -19.97 30.41 -7.34
C SER A 134 -19.46 29.73 -6.05
N VAL A 135 -20.29 29.66 -4.99
CA VAL A 135 -19.94 28.94 -3.75
C VAL A 135 -19.75 27.45 -4.01
N GLY A 136 -20.59 26.85 -4.87
CA GLY A 136 -20.44 25.47 -5.30
C GLY A 136 -19.11 25.21 -6.00
N LYS A 137 -18.72 26.10 -6.92
CA LYS A 137 -17.42 26.01 -7.62
C LYS A 137 -16.23 26.15 -6.67
N ALA A 138 -16.26 27.14 -5.77
CA ALA A 138 -15.17 27.35 -4.80
C ALA A 138 -14.95 26.15 -3.88
N ARG A 139 -16.02 25.45 -3.47
CA ARG A 139 -15.91 24.22 -2.67
C ARG A 139 -15.23 23.08 -3.44
N VAL A 140 -15.52 22.94 -4.73
CA VAL A 140 -14.91 21.91 -5.58
C VAL A 140 -13.42 22.19 -5.82
N GLU A 141 -13.01 23.45 -5.99
CA GLU A 141 -11.61 23.81 -6.16
C GLU A 141 -10.80 23.58 -4.87
N VAL A 142 -11.37 23.89 -3.70
CA VAL A 142 -10.73 23.61 -2.40
C VAL A 142 -10.58 22.10 -2.17
N ASP A 143 -11.59 21.30 -2.54
CA ASP A 143 -11.53 19.84 -2.41
C ASP A 143 -10.49 19.25 -3.37
N ALA A 144 -10.41 19.75 -4.61
CA ALA A 144 -9.38 19.38 -5.57
C ALA A 144 -7.96 19.73 -5.06
N ALA A 145 -7.77 20.92 -4.49
CA ALA A 145 -6.50 21.35 -3.92
C ALA A 145 -6.08 20.47 -2.73
N ALA A 146 -6.98 20.21 -1.78
CA ALA A 146 -6.71 19.33 -0.64
C ALA A 146 -6.28 17.94 -1.10
N ALA A 147 -6.92 17.44 -2.14
CA ALA A 147 -6.62 16.13 -2.68
C ALA A 147 -5.26 16.09 -3.40
N THR A 148 -4.89 17.11 -4.18
CA THR A 148 -3.52 17.20 -4.74
C THR A 148 -2.43 17.19 -3.67
N VAL A 149 -2.65 17.85 -2.53
CA VAL A 149 -1.73 17.82 -1.39
C VAL A 149 -1.62 16.41 -0.79
N ALA A 150 -2.74 15.69 -0.67
CA ALA A 150 -2.74 14.30 -0.20
C ALA A 150 -1.99 13.36 -1.16
N ALA A 151 -2.18 13.52 -2.47
CA ALA A 151 -1.46 12.74 -3.48
C ALA A 151 0.06 12.98 -3.44
N VAL A 152 0.49 14.24 -3.28
CA VAL A 152 1.91 14.60 -3.13
C VAL A 152 2.50 14.01 -1.85
N ALA A 153 1.75 14.02 -0.73
CA ALA A 153 2.19 13.41 0.52
C ALA A 153 2.40 11.88 0.39
N ILE A 154 1.52 11.18 -0.33
CA ILE A 154 1.67 9.75 -0.63
C ILE A 154 2.90 9.50 -1.50
N GLN A 155 3.14 10.34 -2.51
CA GLN A 155 4.32 10.23 -3.38
C GLN A 155 5.63 10.50 -2.62
N ALA A 156 5.64 11.49 -1.72
CA ALA A 156 6.80 11.81 -0.88
C ALA A 156 7.16 10.64 0.06
N ASN A 157 6.16 10.02 0.71
CA ASN A 157 6.36 8.83 1.53
C ASN A 157 6.88 7.62 0.72
N SER A 158 6.44 7.49 -0.54
CA SER A 158 6.91 6.42 -1.43
C SER A 158 8.38 6.61 -1.85
N LYS A 159 8.83 7.85 -2.10
CA LYS A 159 10.24 8.16 -2.44
C LYS A 159 11.18 8.04 -1.24
N GLY A 160 10.71 8.32 -0.02
CA GLY A 160 11.50 8.20 1.21
C GLY A 160 11.97 6.78 1.54
N GLN A 161 11.28 5.75 1.07
CA GLN A 161 11.70 4.35 1.26
C GLN A 161 12.73 3.85 0.23
N GLY A 162 13.02 4.60 -0.85
CA GLY A 162 13.83 4.14 -1.97
C GLY A 162 15.26 4.68 -2.05
N SER A 163 15.63 5.70 -1.27
CA SER A 163 16.97 6.32 -1.33
C SER A 163 17.35 6.95 0.01
N GLY A 164 17.84 6.11 0.92
CA GLY A 164 18.24 6.52 2.26
C GLY A 164 19.37 5.66 2.80
N SER A 165 20.52 5.66 2.12
CA SER A 165 21.81 5.49 2.79
C SER A 165 21.98 6.69 3.73
N GLY A 166 21.47 6.56 4.97
CA GLY A 166 21.30 7.70 5.86
C GLY A 166 21.12 7.26 7.30
N LYS A 167 22.23 6.85 7.90
CA LYS A 167 22.59 6.94 9.32
C LYS A 167 21.58 7.76 10.15
N SER A 168 20.52 7.12 10.64
CA SER A 168 19.60 7.73 11.60
C SER A 168 19.37 6.78 12.77
N SER A 169 19.37 7.45 13.92
CA SER A 169 19.55 6.93 15.27
C SER A 169 18.51 5.90 15.65
N GLY A 170 18.94 4.90 16.43
CA GLY A 170 18.12 3.81 16.91
C GLY A 170 16.87 4.30 17.66
N ARG A 171 15.72 3.98 17.07
CA ARG A 171 14.49 3.57 17.74
C ARG A 171 13.53 3.09 16.65
N ASP A 172 13.41 1.76 16.58
CA ASP A 172 12.23 1.02 16.11
C ASP A 172 11.81 1.21 14.64
N GLU A 173 12.68 0.81 13.70
CA GLU A 173 12.26 0.38 12.35
C GLU A 173 11.57 -1.01 12.41
N GLU A 174 10.39 -1.10 13.04
CA GLU A 174 9.59 -2.34 13.07
C GLU A 174 8.84 -2.64 11.76
N GLY A 175 8.88 -1.74 10.77
CA GLY A 175 8.10 -1.86 9.53
C GLY A 175 8.78 -2.62 8.38
N VAL A 176 10.12 -2.75 8.38
CA VAL A 176 10.84 -3.47 7.31
C VAL A 176 11.35 -4.77 7.87
N LEU A 177 10.58 -5.83 7.67
CA LEU A 177 11.00 -7.21 7.91
C LEU A 177 12.33 -7.40 7.16
N ARG A 178 13.44 -7.49 7.90
CA ARG A 178 14.72 -7.98 7.39
C ARG A 178 14.77 -9.48 7.67
N PRO A 179 14.18 -10.34 6.81
CA PRO A 179 14.10 -11.77 7.11
C PRO A 179 15.48 -12.39 7.26
N GLY A 180 16.50 -11.90 6.55
CA GLY A 180 17.88 -12.35 6.77
C GLY A 180 18.32 -12.26 8.23
N ARG A 181 17.95 -11.19 8.94
CA ARG A 181 18.29 -11.01 10.36
C ARG A 181 17.48 -11.96 11.25
N ARG A 182 16.19 -12.12 11.00
CA ARG A 182 15.34 -13.07 11.74
C ARG A 182 15.73 -14.52 11.50
N ILE A 183 16.17 -14.90 10.31
CA ILE A 183 16.68 -16.23 10.00
C ILE A 183 17.96 -16.51 10.79
N ILE A 184 18.90 -15.57 10.80
CA ILE A 184 20.13 -15.70 11.60
C ILE A 184 19.77 -15.81 13.08
N GLU A 185 18.80 -15.03 13.55
CA GLU A 185 18.35 -15.06 14.94
C GLU A 185 17.67 -16.39 15.30
N LEU A 186 16.81 -16.92 14.44
CA LEU A 186 16.22 -18.26 14.56
C LEU A 186 17.27 -19.37 14.51
N LEU A 187 18.27 -19.24 13.64
CA LEU A 187 19.34 -20.23 13.51
C LEU A 187 20.25 -20.21 14.75
N VAL A 188 20.53 -19.04 15.31
CA VAL A 188 21.26 -18.85 16.57
C VAL A 188 20.46 -19.39 17.76
N LEU A 189 19.15 -19.15 17.82
CA LEU A 189 18.28 -19.68 18.88
C LEU A 189 18.17 -21.21 18.78
N THR A 190 18.04 -21.74 17.57
CA THR A 190 17.97 -23.19 17.31
C THR A 190 19.30 -23.88 17.66
N THR A 191 20.44 -23.28 17.31
CA THR A 191 21.75 -23.80 17.72
C THR A 191 21.94 -23.72 19.23
N LYS A 192 21.53 -22.63 19.89
CA LYS A 192 21.58 -22.54 21.36
C LYS A 192 20.71 -23.58 22.05
N ALA A 193 19.51 -23.85 21.54
CA ALA A 193 18.60 -24.87 22.07
C ALA A 193 19.22 -26.27 21.92
N ASN A 194 19.70 -26.63 20.72
CA ASN A 194 20.34 -27.91 20.47
C ASN A 194 21.63 -28.10 21.30
N LEU A 195 22.42 -27.04 21.50
CA LEU A 195 23.62 -27.11 22.33
C LEU A 195 23.30 -27.35 23.80
N ARG A 196 22.16 -26.83 24.28
CA ARG A 196 21.65 -27.05 25.64
C ARG A 196 21.17 -28.49 25.82
N GLU A 197 20.44 -29.01 24.84
CA GLU A 197 19.99 -30.41 24.80
C GLU A 197 21.17 -31.38 24.82
N LEU A 198 22.16 -31.16 23.95
CA LEU A 198 23.38 -31.97 23.85
C LEU A 198 24.19 -31.93 25.15
N ARG A 199 24.32 -30.74 25.77
CA ARG A 199 25.00 -30.59 27.06
C ARG A 199 24.29 -31.36 28.17
N ASN A 200 22.96 -31.37 28.18
CA ASN A 200 22.18 -32.12 29.15
C ASN A 200 22.35 -33.64 28.94
N GLN A 201 22.30 -34.12 27.70
CA GLN A 201 22.54 -35.53 27.38
C GLN A 201 23.96 -35.98 27.77
N VAL A 202 24.99 -35.18 27.45
CA VAL A 202 26.37 -35.48 27.87
C VAL A 202 26.46 -35.56 29.39
N ARG A 203 25.80 -34.64 30.12
CA ARG A 203 25.79 -34.64 31.58
C ARG A 203 25.10 -35.87 32.16
N THR A 204 23.99 -36.33 31.59
CA THR A 204 23.30 -37.54 32.06
C THR A 204 24.11 -38.81 31.78
N THR A 205 24.74 -38.91 30.61
CA THR A 205 25.52 -40.09 30.22
C THR A 205 26.82 -40.20 31.00
N PHE A 206 27.55 -39.10 31.20
CA PHE A 206 28.75 -39.10 32.03
C PHE A 206 28.43 -39.17 33.52
N GLY A 207 27.35 -38.54 34.00
CA GLY A 207 26.92 -38.64 35.39
C GLY A 207 26.54 -40.07 35.80
N SER A 208 25.96 -40.86 34.88
CA SER A 208 25.66 -42.26 35.11
C SER A 208 26.86 -43.20 35.05
N ALA A 209 28.01 -42.75 34.52
CA ALA A 209 29.23 -43.56 34.42
C ALA A 209 30.16 -43.43 35.65
N TYR A 210 29.88 -42.47 36.53
CA TYR A 210 30.64 -42.19 37.76
C TYR A 210 29.85 -42.49 39.05
N ALA A 211 28.67 -43.12 38.93
CA ALA A 211 27.89 -43.67 40.04
C ALA A 211 27.94 -45.20 39.98
#